data_AF-A0A7Z9Z7P7-F1
#
_entry.id   AF-A0A7Z9Z7P7-F1
#
_cell.length_a   1.000
_cell.length_b   1.000
_cell.length_c   1.000
_cell.angle_alpha   90.00
_cell.angle_beta   90.00
_cell.angle_gamma   90.00
#
_symmetry.space_group_name_H-M   'P 1'
#
loop_
_entity.id
_entity.type
_entity.pdbx_description
1 polymer ?
#
loop_
_entity_poly.entity_id
_entity_poly.type
_entity_poly.pdbx_seq_one_letter_code
_entity_poly.pdbx_strand_id
1 'polypeptide(L)'
;MSSTVVLVGLGNMGRKYLNKLLELNVKPTLCDLNFELKREFQNFPFYHSYRDIEGNPSTVFVAINPQFHPEVAQYFLSKGAFVLLEKPPALNYIDLARLAENFGGYPFGVSEIERYSLAVKNFKPDPHKVKAVLINRLNGGRGYINPIWDLAWHDLYLILYLFGEFEIKTVERKGDFYYRVRGEILKSIPFELNVAWNYPNVDRSWTILTSDGEIVLDFLNERRLENGKTVSLRKGKDKLYELVKDCLSGKYDTLSVQRALFILKELEKRGKNL
;
A
#
# COMPACT_ATOMS: atom_id res chain seq x y z
N MET A 1 23.43 17.97 -9.16
CA MET A 1 22.21 18.06 -10.00
C MET A 1 21.03 18.13 -9.06
N SER A 2 20.11 19.09 -9.24
CA SER A 2 18.85 19.11 -8.50
C SER A 2 18.07 17.84 -8.83
N SER A 3 17.75 17.03 -7.83
CA SER A 3 16.98 15.80 -8.00
C SER A 3 15.52 16.15 -8.30
N THR A 4 15.09 16.01 -9.55
CA THR A 4 13.71 16.32 -9.95
C THR A 4 12.77 15.22 -9.46
N VAL A 5 11.77 15.61 -8.64
CA VAL A 5 10.69 14.72 -8.19
C VAL A 5 9.46 14.97 -9.04
N VAL A 6 8.80 13.91 -9.51
CA VAL A 6 7.57 13.99 -10.30
C VAL A 6 6.41 13.34 -9.54
N LEU A 7 5.24 13.97 -9.61
CA LEU A 7 3.99 13.40 -9.11
C LEU A 7 3.00 13.30 -10.29
N VAL A 8 2.64 12.07 -10.65
CA VAL A 8 1.67 11.75 -11.70
C VAL A 8 0.35 11.38 -11.04
N GLY A 9 -0.69 12.17 -11.29
CA GLY A 9 -2.01 12.04 -10.69
C GLY A 9 -2.18 12.92 -9.45
N LEU A 10 -3.20 13.78 -9.48
CA LEU A 10 -3.60 14.75 -8.45
C LEU A 10 -5.02 14.49 -7.93
N GLY A 11 -5.45 13.23 -7.98
CA GLY A 11 -6.63 12.76 -7.26
C GLY A 11 -6.41 12.75 -5.73
N ASN A 12 -7.28 12.05 -5.00
CA ASN A 12 -7.24 12.03 -3.53
C ASN A 12 -5.89 11.62 -2.94
N MET A 13 -5.29 10.53 -3.45
CA MET A 13 -3.97 10.08 -2.96
C MET A 13 -2.83 10.97 -3.49
N GLY A 14 -2.89 11.40 -4.74
CA GLY A 14 -1.92 12.34 -5.33
C GLY A 14 -1.75 13.61 -4.49
N ARG A 15 -2.86 14.23 -4.09
CA ARG A 15 -2.85 15.43 -3.22
C ARG A 15 -2.25 15.16 -1.84
N LYS A 16 -2.46 13.95 -1.28
CA LYS A 16 -1.82 13.56 -0.02
C LYS A 16 -0.31 13.43 -0.19
N TYR A 17 0.19 12.85 -1.29
CA TYR A 17 1.62 12.86 -1.61
C TYR A 17 2.16 14.28 -1.75
N LEU A 18 1.48 15.14 -2.52
CA LEU A 18 1.88 16.53 -2.69
C LEU A 18 2.06 17.23 -1.34
N ASN A 19 1.09 17.08 -0.43
CA ASN A 19 1.17 17.66 0.91
C ASN A 19 2.42 17.18 1.66
N LYS A 20 2.75 15.87 1.61
CA LYS A 20 3.95 15.34 2.28
C LYS A 20 5.25 15.74 1.62
N LEU A 21 5.29 15.85 0.29
CA LEU A 21 6.43 16.40 -0.43
C LEU A 21 6.70 17.84 0.00
N LEU A 22 5.67 18.67 0.09
CA LEU A 22 5.79 20.06 0.57
C LEU A 22 6.22 20.13 2.04
N GLU A 23 5.70 19.27 2.92
CA GLU A 23 6.19 19.17 4.31
C GLU A 23 7.68 18.76 4.41
N LEU A 24 8.22 18.11 3.38
CA LEU A 24 9.63 17.74 3.25
C LEU A 24 10.45 18.79 2.47
N ASN A 25 9.88 19.97 2.19
CA ASN A 25 10.46 21.04 1.38
C ASN A 25 10.83 20.61 -0.05
N VAL A 26 10.11 19.64 -0.60
CA VAL A 26 10.26 19.19 -1.99
C VAL A 26 9.13 19.75 -2.83
N LYS A 27 9.47 20.52 -3.86
CA LYS A 27 8.53 21.04 -4.84
C LYS A 27 8.56 20.16 -6.11
N PRO A 28 7.58 19.28 -6.32
CA PRO A 28 7.59 18.37 -7.46
C PRO A 28 7.16 19.05 -8.76
N THR A 29 7.52 18.43 -9.89
CA THR A 29 6.82 18.58 -11.16
C THR A 29 5.53 17.78 -11.12
N LEU A 30 4.42 18.41 -11.47
CA LEU A 30 3.08 17.81 -11.44
C LEU A 30 2.66 17.36 -12.83
N CYS A 31 1.94 16.25 -12.90
CA CYS A 31 1.34 15.75 -14.13
C CYS A 31 -0.07 15.23 -13.86
N ASP A 32 -1.06 15.70 -14.61
CA ASP A 32 -2.42 15.17 -14.55
C ASP A 32 -3.14 15.38 -15.90
N LEU A 33 -3.99 14.42 -16.27
CA LEU A 33 -4.83 14.52 -17.48
C LEU A 33 -5.87 15.64 -17.35
N ASN A 34 -6.31 15.99 -16.14
CA ASN A 34 -7.16 17.14 -15.93
C ASN A 34 -6.33 18.43 -15.94
N PHE A 35 -6.15 19.01 -17.14
CA PHE A 35 -5.32 20.20 -17.32
C PHE A 35 -5.88 21.45 -16.61
N GLU A 36 -7.18 21.49 -16.29
CA GLU A 36 -7.77 22.59 -15.52
C GLU A 36 -7.12 22.75 -14.13
N LEU A 37 -6.57 21.66 -13.57
CA LEU A 37 -5.81 21.69 -12.31
C LEU A 37 -4.58 22.60 -12.37
N LYS A 38 -4.06 22.92 -13.56
CA LYS A 38 -2.98 23.91 -13.72
C LYS A 38 -3.34 25.27 -13.12
N ARG A 39 -4.63 25.63 -13.11
CA ARG A 39 -5.12 26.88 -12.49
C ARG A 39 -5.02 26.86 -10.97
N GLU A 40 -5.16 25.69 -10.36
CA GLU A 40 -4.99 25.50 -8.91
C GLU A 40 -3.51 25.44 -8.54
N PHE A 41 -2.69 24.80 -9.37
CA PHE A 41 -1.26 24.57 -9.13
C PHE A 41 -0.34 25.46 -9.98
N GLN A 42 -0.72 26.72 -10.19
CA GLN A 42 0.01 27.69 -11.04
C GLN A 42 1.49 27.86 -10.64
N ASN A 43 1.79 27.66 -9.36
CA ASN A 43 3.13 27.79 -8.83
C ASN A 43 4.02 26.57 -9.10
N PHE A 44 3.52 25.50 -9.73
CA PHE A 44 4.26 24.27 -9.98
C PHE A 44 4.51 24.07 -11.48
N PRO A 45 5.65 23.48 -11.90
CA PRO A 45 5.76 22.91 -13.23
C PRO A 45 4.64 21.88 -13.41
N PHE A 46 3.81 22.06 -14.44
CA PHE A 46 2.61 21.27 -14.65
C PHE A 46 2.51 20.82 -16.10
N TYR A 47 2.39 19.50 -16.28
CA TYR A 47 2.28 18.85 -17.58
C TYR A 47 0.95 18.10 -17.71
N HIS A 48 0.37 18.12 -18.91
CA HIS A 48 -0.81 17.33 -19.21
C HIS A 48 -0.46 15.85 -19.44
N SER A 49 0.67 15.61 -20.11
CA SER A 49 1.19 14.27 -20.42
C SER A 49 2.52 14.06 -19.72
N TYR A 50 2.68 12.88 -19.12
CA TYR A 50 3.93 12.48 -18.46
C TYR A 50 5.09 12.33 -19.46
N ARG A 51 4.77 12.17 -20.76
CA ARG A 51 5.76 12.03 -21.84
C ARG A 51 6.45 13.35 -22.18
N ASP A 52 5.80 14.47 -21.86
CA ASP A 52 6.30 15.83 -22.13
C ASP A 52 7.22 16.33 -21.01
N ILE A 53 7.35 15.58 -19.91
CA ILE A 53 8.20 15.95 -18.79
C ILE A 53 9.67 15.84 -19.21
N GLU A 54 10.32 17.00 -19.24
CA GLU A 54 11.72 17.15 -19.60
C GLU A 54 12.66 16.65 -18.49
N GLY A 55 13.85 16.18 -18.92
CA GLY A 55 14.88 15.68 -18.02
C GLY A 55 14.63 14.26 -17.48
N ASN A 56 15.48 13.88 -16.54
CA ASN A 56 15.46 12.57 -15.88
C ASN A 56 15.11 12.76 -14.40
N PRO A 57 13.88 12.42 -13.97
CA PRO A 57 13.52 12.51 -12.57
C PRO A 57 14.26 11.46 -11.75
N SER A 58 14.60 11.80 -10.50
CA SER A 58 15.18 10.84 -9.55
C SER A 58 14.11 9.95 -8.92
N THR A 59 12.93 10.52 -8.68
CA THR A 59 11.83 9.86 -7.97
C THR A 59 10.50 10.26 -8.59
N VAL A 60 9.63 9.28 -8.83
CA VAL A 60 8.30 9.48 -9.41
C VAL A 60 7.26 8.81 -8.53
N PHE A 61 6.26 9.57 -8.09
CA PHE A 61 5.07 9.05 -7.42
C PHE A 61 3.95 8.93 -8.45
N VAL A 62 3.33 7.75 -8.57
CA VAL A 62 2.25 7.48 -9.53
C VAL A 62 0.99 7.13 -8.75
N ALA A 63 0.00 8.03 -8.79
CA ALA A 63 -1.27 7.95 -8.08
C ALA A 63 -2.46 8.16 -9.05
N ILE A 64 -2.50 7.35 -10.10
CA ILE A 64 -3.52 7.36 -11.16
C ILE A 64 -4.36 6.08 -11.11
N ASN A 65 -5.15 5.81 -12.15
CA ASN A 65 -5.85 4.53 -12.27
C ASN A 65 -4.83 3.37 -12.43
N PRO A 66 -4.93 2.29 -11.63
CA PRO A 66 -4.03 1.13 -11.69
C PRO A 66 -3.82 0.51 -13.07
N GLN A 67 -4.79 0.62 -13.98
CA GLN A 67 -4.65 0.10 -15.34
C GLN A 67 -3.49 0.75 -16.13
N PHE A 68 -3.13 1.99 -15.78
CA PHE A 68 -2.06 2.74 -16.43
C PHE A 68 -0.74 2.70 -15.67
N HIS A 69 -0.71 2.10 -14.48
CA HIS A 69 0.51 2.02 -13.66
C HIS A 69 1.67 1.35 -14.41
N PRO A 70 1.52 0.17 -15.07
CA PRO A 70 2.63 -0.47 -15.76
C PRO A 70 3.24 0.38 -16.88
N GLU A 71 2.40 1.04 -17.68
CA GLU A 71 2.85 1.89 -18.79
C GLU A 71 3.65 3.10 -18.27
N VAL A 72 3.11 3.81 -17.29
CA VAL A 72 3.76 4.99 -16.70
C VAL A 72 5.04 4.60 -15.97
N ALA A 73 5.04 3.48 -15.22
CA ALA A 73 6.22 2.97 -14.56
C ALA A 73 7.33 2.63 -15.55
N GLN A 74 7.01 1.89 -16.61
CA GLN A 74 7.95 1.50 -17.65
C GLN A 74 8.64 2.73 -18.27
N TYR A 75 7.88 3.80 -18.53
CA TYR A 75 8.43 5.05 -19.05
C TYR A 75 9.48 5.65 -18.11
N PHE A 76 9.16 5.84 -16.82
CA PHE A 76 10.09 6.49 -15.89
C PHE A 76 11.24 5.60 -15.43
N LEU A 77 11.02 4.30 -15.29
CA LEU A 77 12.07 3.33 -15.00
C LEU A 77 13.12 3.29 -16.11
N SER A 78 12.72 3.41 -17.38
CA SER A 78 13.67 3.48 -18.51
C SER A 78 14.54 4.75 -18.50
N LYS A 79 14.16 5.77 -17.74
CA LYS A 79 14.97 6.97 -17.47
C LYS A 79 15.83 6.85 -16.21
N GLY A 80 15.83 5.70 -15.53
CA GLY A 80 16.60 5.45 -14.31
C GLY A 80 15.99 6.04 -13.04
N ALA A 81 14.71 6.41 -13.05
CA ALA A 81 14.03 6.94 -11.88
C ALA A 81 13.63 5.81 -10.91
N PHE A 82 13.59 6.09 -9.60
CA PHE A 82 12.81 5.28 -8.67
C PHE A 82 11.32 5.62 -8.84
N VAL A 83 10.46 4.63 -9.03
CA VAL A 83 9.02 4.82 -9.18
C VAL A 83 8.29 4.24 -7.96
N LEU A 84 7.41 5.00 -7.33
CA LEU A 84 6.45 4.49 -6.34
C LEU A 84 5.06 4.43 -6.98
N LEU A 85 4.50 3.22 -7.07
CA LEU A 85 3.14 2.99 -7.55
C LEU A 85 2.16 2.97 -6.38
N GLU A 86 1.06 3.71 -6.48
CA GLU A 86 -0.08 3.50 -5.59
C GLU A 86 -0.64 2.09 -5.70
N LYS A 87 -1.27 1.63 -4.61
CA LYS A 87 -1.91 0.31 -4.58
C LYS A 87 -3.33 0.37 -5.19
N PRO A 88 -3.77 -0.68 -5.90
CA PRO A 88 -2.95 -1.79 -6.39
C PRO A 88 -2.00 -1.32 -7.51
N PRO A 89 -0.78 -1.90 -7.60
CA PRO A 89 0.24 -1.44 -8.56
C PRO A 89 -0.03 -1.89 -10.00
N ALA A 90 -0.95 -2.82 -10.22
CA ALA A 90 -1.43 -3.27 -11.52
C ALA A 90 -2.79 -3.97 -11.34
N LEU A 91 -3.51 -4.24 -12.43
CA LEU A 91 -4.78 -4.99 -12.39
C LEU A 91 -4.59 -6.52 -12.39
N ASN A 92 -3.41 -7.00 -12.75
CA ASN A 92 -3.12 -8.43 -12.81
C ASN A 92 -1.64 -8.71 -12.54
N TYR A 93 -1.34 -9.95 -12.17
CA TYR A 93 0.00 -10.45 -11.88
C TYR A 93 0.93 -10.31 -13.07
N ILE A 94 0.46 -10.65 -14.28
CA ILE A 94 1.30 -10.71 -15.48
C ILE A 94 1.89 -9.35 -15.82
N ASP A 95 1.09 -8.28 -15.75
CA ASP A 95 1.56 -6.93 -16.08
C ASP A 95 2.62 -6.44 -15.09
N LEU A 96 2.41 -6.68 -13.78
CA LEU A 96 3.41 -6.32 -12.76
C LEU A 96 4.68 -7.18 -12.88
N ALA A 97 4.52 -8.48 -13.17
CA ALA A 97 5.63 -9.42 -13.31
C ALA A 97 6.52 -9.04 -14.49
N ARG A 98 5.92 -8.76 -15.65
CA ARG A 98 6.64 -8.28 -16.84
C ARG A 98 7.40 -6.98 -16.57
N LEU A 99 6.77 -6.04 -15.87
CA LEU A 99 7.44 -4.80 -15.47
C LEU A 99 8.65 -5.08 -14.57
N ALA A 100 8.52 -5.97 -13.59
CA ALA A 100 9.62 -6.33 -12.70
C ALA A 100 10.77 -7.06 -13.42
N GLU A 101 10.45 -7.96 -14.35
CA GLU A 101 11.41 -8.69 -15.18
C GLU A 101 12.20 -7.76 -16.11
N ASN A 102 11.53 -6.82 -16.76
CA ASN A 102 12.13 -5.86 -17.71
C ASN A 102 13.25 -5.01 -17.09
N PHE A 103 13.24 -4.81 -15.79
CA PHE A 103 14.21 -3.96 -15.10
C PHE A 103 15.04 -4.68 -14.02
N GLY A 104 15.22 -6.00 -14.15
CA GLY A 104 16.26 -6.71 -13.41
C GLY A 104 16.09 -6.78 -11.89
N GLY A 105 14.84 -6.79 -11.39
CA GLY A 105 14.56 -7.06 -9.97
C GLY A 105 14.22 -5.82 -9.13
N TYR A 106 13.00 -5.30 -9.34
CA TYR A 106 12.28 -4.36 -8.47
C TYR A 106 12.91 -2.97 -8.23
N PRO A 107 13.26 -2.20 -9.29
CA PRO A 107 13.71 -0.80 -9.13
C PRO A 107 12.60 0.19 -8.73
N PHE A 108 11.40 -0.30 -8.47
CA PHE A 108 10.23 0.48 -8.10
C PHE A 108 9.63 -0.06 -6.80
N GLY A 109 8.80 0.75 -6.16
CA GLY A 109 8.07 0.38 -4.96
C GLY A 109 6.57 0.33 -5.18
N VAL A 110 5.89 -0.43 -4.32
CA VAL A 110 4.42 -0.41 -4.19
C VAL A 110 4.08 0.27 -2.88
N SER A 111 3.21 1.28 -2.94
CA SER A 111 2.80 2.06 -1.77
C SER A 111 1.99 1.21 -0.81
N GLU A 112 2.58 0.91 0.34
CA GLU A 112 1.86 0.31 1.46
C GLU A 112 2.12 1.12 2.73
N ILE A 113 1.20 2.04 3.00
CA ILE A 113 1.29 2.97 4.12
C ILE A 113 1.21 2.27 5.48
N GLU A 114 0.46 1.17 5.60
CA GLU A 114 0.26 0.52 6.89
C GLU A 114 1.53 -0.17 7.41
N ARG A 115 2.51 -0.46 6.54
CA ARG A 115 3.85 -0.91 6.94
C ARG A 115 4.55 0.08 7.87
N TYR A 116 4.25 1.37 7.71
CA TYR A 116 4.79 2.42 8.56
C TYR A 116 4.03 2.56 9.89
N SER A 117 2.91 1.85 10.11
CA SER A 117 2.18 1.93 11.38
C SER A 117 3.03 1.50 12.56
N LEU A 118 2.98 2.25 13.67
CA LEU A 118 3.67 1.84 14.89
C LEU A 118 3.07 0.59 15.55
N ALA A 119 1.89 0.16 15.12
CA ALA A 119 1.36 -1.14 15.47
C ALA A 119 2.30 -2.27 14.98
N VAL A 120 2.83 -2.16 13.76
CA VAL A 120 3.66 -3.20 13.11
C VAL A 120 5.15 -2.86 13.00
N LYS A 121 5.53 -1.60 13.15
CA LYS A 121 6.94 -1.19 13.04
C LYS A 121 7.78 -1.86 14.13
N ASN A 122 8.93 -2.39 13.74
CA ASN A 122 9.86 -3.14 14.60
C ASN A 122 9.20 -4.32 15.34
N PHE A 123 8.10 -4.85 14.81
CA PHE A 123 7.40 -6.00 15.36
C PHE A 123 7.62 -7.21 14.45
N LYS A 124 7.96 -8.33 15.07
CA LYS A 124 8.04 -9.63 14.40
C LYS A 124 7.49 -10.69 15.36
N PRO A 125 6.25 -11.17 15.15
CA PRO A 125 5.69 -12.22 15.99
C PRO A 125 6.49 -13.52 15.81
N ASP A 126 6.65 -14.30 16.88
CA ASP A 126 7.18 -15.65 16.80
C ASP A 126 6.09 -16.60 16.27
N PRO A 127 6.20 -17.12 15.03
CA PRO A 127 5.16 -17.94 14.44
C PRO A 127 4.87 -19.22 15.24
N HIS A 128 5.85 -19.76 15.98
CA HIS A 128 5.66 -20.97 16.79
C HIS A 128 4.69 -20.76 17.97
N LYS A 129 4.48 -19.50 18.36
CA LYS A 129 3.56 -19.14 19.43
C LYS A 129 2.19 -18.73 18.91
N VAL A 130 2.07 -18.37 17.63
CA VAL A 130 0.81 -17.87 17.07
C VAL A 130 -0.16 -19.01 16.82
N LYS A 131 -1.35 -18.89 17.40
CA LYS A 131 -2.46 -19.85 17.27
C LYS A 131 -3.46 -19.44 16.18
N ALA A 132 -3.72 -18.14 16.06
CA ALA A 132 -4.59 -17.59 15.02
C ALA A 132 -4.38 -16.08 14.86
N VAL A 133 -4.73 -15.55 13.68
CA VAL A 133 -4.73 -14.12 13.39
C VAL A 133 -6.13 -13.68 12.97
N LEU A 134 -6.77 -12.82 13.76
CA LEU A 134 -8.09 -12.26 13.48
C LEU A 134 -7.91 -10.81 13.05
N ILE A 135 -8.52 -10.40 11.94
CA ILE A 135 -8.31 -9.09 11.35
C ILE A 135 -9.66 -8.46 11.03
N ASN A 136 -9.82 -7.21 11.44
CA ASN A 136 -10.93 -6.36 11.06
C ASN A 136 -10.41 -5.15 10.29
N ARG A 137 -10.90 -4.95 9.08
CA ARG A 137 -10.76 -3.71 8.30
C ARG A 137 -12.13 -3.24 7.84
N LEU A 138 -12.90 -2.77 8.81
CA LEU A 138 -14.27 -2.30 8.69
C LEU A 138 -14.24 -0.77 8.56
N ASN A 139 -14.63 -0.26 7.40
CA ASN A 139 -14.54 1.16 7.10
C ASN A 139 -15.93 1.77 6.91
N GLY A 140 -16.15 2.96 7.46
CA GLY A 140 -17.44 3.66 7.34
C GLY A 140 -17.68 4.28 5.95
N GLY A 141 -16.62 4.51 5.19
CA GLY A 141 -16.70 5.02 3.82
C GLY A 141 -16.66 3.93 2.75
N ARG A 142 -17.00 4.32 1.53
CA ARG A 142 -16.87 3.51 0.30
C ARG A 142 -15.55 3.83 -0.42
N GLY A 143 -15.01 2.83 -1.13
CA GLY A 143 -13.87 2.98 -2.03
C GLY A 143 -14.26 3.03 -3.50
N TYR A 144 -13.34 2.59 -4.35
CA TYR A 144 -13.35 2.64 -5.80
C TYR A 144 -13.67 1.28 -6.45
N ILE A 145 -12.88 0.23 -6.19
CA ILE A 145 -13.03 -1.09 -6.84
C ILE A 145 -14.00 -1.97 -6.03
N ASN A 146 -13.50 -2.55 -4.94
CA ASN A 146 -14.28 -3.27 -3.93
C ASN A 146 -13.48 -3.35 -2.62
N PRO A 147 -14.08 -3.78 -1.50
CA PRO A 147 -13.38 -3.90 -0.22
C PRO A 147 -12.12 -4.77 -0.25
N ILE A 148 -12.03 -5.79 -1.11
CA ILE A 148 -10.83 -6.64 -1.20
C ILE A 148 -9.65 -5.83 -1.75
N TRP A 149 -9.82 -5.24 -2.94
CA TRP A 149 -8.75 -4.50 -3.61
C TRP A 149 -8.40 -3.19 -2.89
N ASP A 150 -9.40 -2.53 -2.31
CA ASP A 150 -9.16 -1.22 -1.72
C ASP A 150 -8.75 -1.28 -0.25
N LEU A 151 -9.17 -2.31 0.49
CA LEU A 151 -8.92 -2.40 1.92
C LEU A 151 -8.12 -3.65 2.29
N ALA A 152 -8.57 -4.85 1.91
CA ALA A 152 -7.90 -6.11 2.31
C ALA A 152 -6.45 -6.18 1.84
N TRP A 153 -6.11 -5.52 0.73
CA TRP A 153 -4.73 -5.34 0.24
C TRP A 153 -3.75 -4.98 1.36
N HIS A 154 -4.11 -4.01 2.21
CA HIS A 154 -3.27 -3.54 3.30
C HIS A 154 -2.92 -4.67 4.26
N ASP A 155 -3.91 -5.46 4.67
CA ASP A 155 -3.71 -6.52 5.64
C ASP A 155 -3.00 -7.73 5.02
N LEU A 156 -3.36 -8.11 3.79
CA LEU A 156 -2.64 -9.17 3.07
C LEU A 156 -1.16 -8.82 2.90
N TYR A 157 -0.85 -7.56 2.61
CA TYR A 157 0.53 -7.08 2.57
C TYR A 157 1.21 -7.20 3.93
N LEU A 158 0.54 -6.78 5.01
CA LEU A 158 1.09 -6.88 6.35
C LEU A 158 1.30 -8.33 6.80
N ILE A 159 0.47 -9.28 6.36
CA ILE A 159 0.66 -10.70 6.65
C ILE A 159 2.01 -11.14 6.04
N LEU A 160 2.26 -10.79 4.78
CA LEU A 160 3.55 -11.06 4.13
C LEU A 160 4.71 -10.32 4.78
N TYR A 161 4.49 -9.10 5.27
CA TYR A 161 5.52 -8.34 5.97
C TYR A 161 5.94 -8.99 7.29
N LEU A 162 5.00 -9.52 8.06
CA LEU A 162 5.25 -10.11 9.38
C LEU A 162 5.63 -11.60 9.33
N PHE A 163 5.02 -12.36 8.43
CA PHE A 163 5.12 -13.83 8.40
C PHE A 163 5.75 -14.40 7.13
N GLY A 164 5.84 -13.62 6.05
CA GLY A 164 6.52 -14.01 4.82
C GLY A 164 5.65 -14.73 3.78
N GLU A 165 4.65 -15.52 4.20
CA GLU A 165 3.73 -16.21 3.28
C GLU A 165 2.32 -16.39 3.87
N PHE A 166 1.34 -16.52 2.98
CA PHE A 166 -0.01 -16.97 3.30
C PHE A 166 -0.64 -17.69 2.11
N GLU A 167 -1.73 -18.40 2.36
CA GLU A 167 -2.63 -18.89 1.32
C GLU A 167 -4.06 -18.49 1.67
N ILE A 168 -4.77 -17.85 0.74
CA ILE A 168 -6.22 -17.62 0.91
C ILE A 168 -6.92 -18.95 0.64
N LYS A 169 -7.78 -19.44 1.53
CA LYS A 169 -8.57 -20.66 1.30
C LYS A 169 -9.97 -20.33 0.78
N THR A 170 -10.64 -19.37 1.40
CA THR A 170 -11.98 -18.94 1.00
C THR A 170 -12.11 -17.42 0.99
N VAL A 171 -12.96 -16.93 0.09
CA VAL A 171 -13.46 -15.55 0.11
C VAL A 171 -14.98 -15.61 0.04
N GLU A 172 -15.64 -15.19 1.11
CA GLU A 172 -17.08 -15.18 1.24
C GLU A 172 -17.59 -13.74 1.17
N ARG A 173 -18.40 -13.44 0.16
CA ARG A 173 -19.13 -12.16 0.09
C ARG A 173 -20.39 -12.26 0.95
N LYS A 174 -20.56 -11.32 1.90
CA LYS A 174 -21.74 -11.21 2.77
C LYS A 174 -22.48 -9.91 2.47
N GLY A 175 -23.48 -9.98 1.60
CA GLY A 175 -24.16 -8.77 1.10
C GLY A 175 -23.27 -7.99 0.12
N ASP A 176 -23.48 -6.68 0.01
CA ASP A 176 -22.86 -5.89 -1.07
C ASP A 176 -21.45 -5.39 -0.75
N PHE A 177 -21.17 -5.13 0.52
CA PHE A 177 -19.99 -4.36 0.92
C PHE A 177 -19.16 -5.04 2.00
N TYR A 178 -19.45 -6.28 2.36
CA TYR A 178 -18.71 -7.03 3.37
C TYR A 178 -18.17 -8.32 2.76
N TYR A 179 -16.89 -8.57 3.01
CA TYR A 179 -16.22 -9.80 2.63
C TYR A 179 -15.53 -10.40 3.85
N ARG A 180 -15.48 -11.73 3.86
CA ARG A 180 -14.69 -12.51 4.80
C ARG A 180 -13.69 -13.34 4.02
N VAL A 181 -12.43 -13.10 4.28
CA VAL A 181 -11.31 -13.85 3.71
C VAL A 181 -10.77 -14.77 4.79
N ARG A 182 -10.69 -16.07 4.52
CA ARG A 182 -10.06 -17.04 5.41
C ARG A 182 -8.91 -17.70 4.73
N GLY A 183 -7.86 -17.98 5.49
CA GLY A 183 -6.70 -18.65 4.96
C GLY A 183 -5.75 -19.17 6.02
N GLU A 184 -4.55 -19.53 5.59
CA GLU A 184 -3.50 -20.06 6.43
C GLU A 184 -2.20 -19.28 6.20
N ILE A 185 -1.56 -18.86 7.29
CA ILE A 185 -0.20 -18.34 7.34
C ILE A 185 0.72 -19.51 7.61
N LEU A 186 1.84 -19.61 6.89
CA LEU A 186 2.83 -20.70 7.05
C LEU A 186 2.20 -22.10 7.04
N LYS A 187 1.12 -22.29 6.26
CA LYS A 187 0.36 -23.54 6.08
C LYS A 187 -0.33 -24.11 7.33
N SER A 188 -0.25 -23.46 8.49
CA SER A 188 -0.79 -24.02 9.74
C SER A 188 -1.47 -23.00 10.65
N ILE A 189 -1.18 -21.71 10.50
CA ILE A 189 -1.74 -20.67 11.36
C ILE A 189 -2.99 -20.11 10.67
N PRO A 190 -4.20 -20.36 11.17
CA PRO A 190 -5.41 -19.83 10.55
C PRO A 190 -5.46 -18.30 10.67
N PHE A 191 -5.91 -17.65 9.60
CA PHE A 191 -6.30 -16.23 9.65
C PHE A 191 -7.73 -16.02 9.15
N GLU A 192 -8.43 -15.07 9.75
CA GLU A 192 -9.73 -14.56 9.29
C GLU A 192 -9.65 -13.04 9.16
N LEU A 193 -9.92 -12.53 7.97
CA LEU A 193 -9.97 -11.11 7.64
C LEU A 193 -11.40 -10.72 7.27
N ASN A 194 -12.01 -9.90 8.12
CA ASN A 194 -13.30 -9.27 7.88
C ASN A 194 -13.06 -7.87 7.33
N VAL A 195 -13.56 -7.61 6.11
CA VAL A 195 -13.31 -6.36 5.41
C VAL A 195 -14.61 -5.78 4.87
N ALA A 196 -14.85 -4.48 5.11
CA ALA A 196 -16.10 -3.87 4.71
C ALA A 196 -16.02 -2.39 4.36
N TRP A 197 -16.92 -1.98 3.46
CA TRP A 197 -17.32 -0.57 3.29
C TRP A 197 -18.65 -0.30 3.97
N ASN A 198 -18.94 0.99 4.18
CA ASN A 198 -20.19 1.48 4.75
C ASN A 198 -20.54 0.79 6.08
N TYR A 199 -19.53 0.36 6.82
CA TYR A 199 -19.73 -0.35 8.08
C TYR A 199 -19.97 0.68 9.20
N PRO A 200 -21.03 0.53 10.04
CA PRO A 200 -21.41 1.55 11.01
C PRO A 200 -20.30 1.91 12.01
N ASN A 201 -19.54 0.90 12.45
CA ASN A 201 -18.48 1.06 13.43
C ASN A 201 -17.11 0.80 12.79
N VAL A 202 -16.30 1.85 12.65
CA VAL A 202 -14.96 1.71 12.07
C VAL A 202 -14.10 0.86 12.99
N ASP A 203 -13.50 -0.20 12.45
CA ASP A 203 -12.53 -1.06 13.13
C ASP A 203 -11.38 -1.35 12.18
N ARG A 204 -10.16 -1.00 12.61
CA ARG A 204 -8.92 -1.36 11.91
C ARG A 204 -7.97 -1.94 12.93
N SER A 205 -8.14 -3.23 13.19
CA SER A 205 -7.37 -3.93 14.20
C SER A 205 -7.02 -5.35 13.78
N TRP A 206 -5.90 -5.83 14.30
CA TRP A 206 -5.58 -7.25 14.32
C TRP A 206 -5.53 -7.74 15.75
N THR A 207 -6.02 -8.95 15.96
CA THR A 207 -5.86 -9.71 17.18
C THR A 207 -5.08 -10.98 16.86
N ILE A 208 -3.84 -11.04 17.33
CA ILE A 208 -2.95 -12.20 17.18
C ILE A 208 -3.01 -12.99 18.49
N LEU A 209 -3.64 -14.17 18.43
CA LEU A 209 -3.76 -15.07 19.56
C LEU A 209 -2.49 -15.90 19.67
N THR A 210 -1.83 -15.91 20.84
CA THR A 210 -0.59 -16.67 21.05
C THR A 210 -0.67 -17.63 22.23
N SER A 211 0.36 -18.45 22.44
CA SER A 211 0.55 -19.23 23.68
C SER A 211 0.74 -18.35 24.92
N ASP A 212 1.28 -17.14 24.74
CA ASP A 212 1.72 -16.24 25.82
C ASP A 212 0.69 -15.12 26.08
N GLY A 213 -0.46 -15.20 25.42
CA GLY A 213 -1.57 -14.25 25.50
C GLY A 213 -1.83 -13.52 24.18
N GLU A 214 -2.47 -12.35 24.27
CA GLU A 214 -3.02 -11.64 23.12
C GLU A 214 -2.13 -10.45 22.72
N ILE A 215 -1.93 -10.29 21.41
CA ILE A 215 -1.32 -9.10 20.83
C ILE A 215 -2.35 -8.40 19.94
N VAL A 216 -2.61 -7.13 20.22
CA VAL A 216 -3.53 -6.29 19.44
C VAL A 216 -2.77 -5.23 18.68
N LEU A 217 -2.93 -5.22 17.36
CA LEU A 217 -2.42 -4.19 16.47
C LEU A 217 -3.57 -3.22 16.17
N ASP A 218 -3.55 -2.03 16.76
CA ASP A 218 -4.61 -1.02 16.63
C ASP A 218 -4.14 0.08 15.68
N PHE A 219 -4.58 0.00 14.43
CA PHE A 219 -4.15 0.90 13.34
C PHE A 219 -4.89 2.24 13.35
N LEU A 220 -6.04 2.33 14.03
CA LEU A 220 -6.75 3.60 14.21
C LEU A 220 -6.01 4.48 15.21
N ASN A 221 -5.60 3.90 16.33
CA ASN A 221 -4.90 4.62 17.40
C ASN A 221 -3.37 4.51 17.31
N GLU A 222 -2.86 3.89 16.24
CA GLU A 222 -1.43 3.73 15.93
C GLU A 222 -0.63 3.16 17.13
N ARG A 223 -1.15 2.08 17.71
CA ARG A 223 -0.55 1.44 18.88
C ARG A 223 -0.54 -0.08 18.78
N ARG A 224 0.38 -0.70 19.50
CA ARG A 224 0.40 -2.14 19.75
C ARG A 224 0.18 -2.38 21.23
N LEU A 225 -0.73 -3.31 21.55
CA LEU A 225 -0.95 -3.80 22.89
C LEU A 225 -0.51 -5.26 22.98
N GLU A 226 0.16 -5.61 24.08
CA GLU A 226 0.55 -6.98 24.40
C GLU A 226 -0.01 -7.27 25.80
N ASN A 227 -0.92 -8.24 25.90
CA ASN A 227 -1.63 -8.58 27.14
C ASN A 227 -2.27 -7.36 27.81
N GLY A 228 -2.94 -6.52 27.00
CA GLY A 228 -3.62 -5.30 27.44
C GLY A 228 -2.70 -4.11 27.74
N LYS A 229 -1.37 -4.28 27.71
CA LYS A 229 -0.41 -3.20 27.97
C LYS A 229 0.04 -2.58 26.66
N THR A 230 0.00 -1.25 26.55
CA THR A 230 0.53 -0.55 25.39
C THR A 230 2.05 -0.64 25.37
N VAL A 231 2.62 -1.24 24.33
CA VAL A 231 4.07 -1.41 24.15
C VAL A 231 4.64 -0.50 23.06
N SER A 232 3.78 0.00 22.17
CA SER A 232 4.14 0.93 21.09
C SER A 232 2.98 1.89 20.86
N LEU A 233 3.28 3.17 20.63
CA LEU A 233 2.30 4.23 20.37
C LEU A 233 2.94 5.32 19.53
N ARG A 234 2.29 5.74 18.43
CA ARG A 234 2.80 6.82 17.59
C ARG A 234 2.84 8.15 18.34
N LYS A 235 4.04 8.73 18.38
CA LYS A 235 4.31 10.10 18.81
C LYS A 235 5.06 10.79 17.67
N GLY A 236 4.41 11.66 16.90
CA GLY A 236 5.05 12.43 15.83
C GLY A 236 4.29 12.45 14.50
N LYS A 237 5.04 12.54 13.40
CA LYS A 237 4.51 12.63 12.03
C LYS A 237 3.72 11.39 11.64
N ASP A 238 2.85 11.50 10.64
CA ASP A 238 2.03 10.38 10.19
C ASP A 238 2.81 9.36 9.33
N LYS A 239 2.16 8.22 9.06
CA LYS A 239 2.71 7.11 8.27
C LYS A 239 3.13 7.53 6.85
N LEU A 240 2.36 8.40 6.20
CA LEU A 240 2.63 8.80 4.81
C LEU A 240 3.87 9.70 4.73
N TYR A 241 4.09 10.55 5.74
CA TYR A 241 5.30 11.35 5.84
C TYR A 241 6.57 10.48 5.85
N GLU A 242 6.59 9.43 6.67
CA GLU A 242 7.73 8.49 6.73
C GLU A 242 7.92 7.75 5.40
N LEU A 243 6.83 7.29 4.80
CA LEU A 243 6.85 6.62 3.51
C LEU A 243 7.48 7.48 2.42
N VAL A 244 7.02 8.72 2.27
CA VAL A 244 7.53 9.66 1.25
C VAL A 244 9.01 9.98 1.51
N LYS A 245 9.40 10.15 2.77
CA LYS A 245 10.80 10.39 3.15
C LYS A 245 11.71 9.21 2.76
N ASP A 246 11.26 7.98 2.99
CA ASP A 246 12.03 6.78 2.64
C ASP A 246 12.17 6.62 1.13
N CYS A 247 11.13 6.94 0.34
CA CYS A 247 11.22 7.00 -1.12
C CYS A 247 12.26 8.01 -1.59
N LEU A 248 12.24 9.24 -1.07
CA LEU A 248 13.16 10.30 -1.47
C LEU A 248 14.61 10.05 -1.06
N SER A 249 14.83 9.26 0.00
CA SER A 249 16.17 8.96 0.52
C SER A 249 16.76 7.63 0.03
N GLY A 250 16.06 6.93 -0.88
CA GLY A 250 16.50 5.62 -1.39
C GLY A 250 16.46 4.51 -0.33
N LYS A 251 15.69 4.69 0.74
CA LYS A 251 15.53 3.74 1.86
C LYS A 251 14.22 2.97 1.81
N TYR A 252 13.47 3.11 0.73
CA TYR A 252 12.20 2.42 0.56
C TYR A 252 12.37 0.90 0.49
N ASP A 253 11.30 0.18 0.83
CA ASP A 253 11.27 -1.27 0.88
C ASP A 253 11.50 -1.94 -0.48
N THR A 254 12.65 -2.61 -0.60
CA THR A 254 13.05 -3.36 -1.80
C THR A 254 12.22 -4.63 -2.02
N LEU A 255 11.50 -5.12 -1.01
CA LEU A 255 10.64 -6.31 -1.12
C LEU A 255 9.17 -5.96 -1.40
N SER A 256 8.85 -4.68 -1.55
CA SER A 256 7.45 -4.24 -1.71
C SER A 256 6.78 -4.81 -2.96
N VAL A 257 7.50 -4.91 -4.06
CA VAL A 257 6.98 -5.47 -5.32
C VAL A 257 6.81 -6.98 -5.22
N GLN A 258 7.74 -7.70 -4.58
CA GLN A 258 7.61 -9.15 -4.37
C GLN A 258 6.33 -9.47 -3.57
N ARG A 259 6.03 -8.70 -2.53
CA ARG A 259 4.78 -8.87 -1.77
C ARG A 259 3.56 -8.57 -2.62
N ALA A 260 3.58 -7.50 -3.42
CA ALA A 260 2.47 -7.18 -4.30
C ALA A 260 2.22 -8.27 -5.36
N LEU A 261 3.28 -8.83 -5.97
CA LEU A 261 3.18 -9.97 -6.88
C LEU A 261 2.55 -11.18 -6.19
N PHE A 262 2.94 -11.46 -4.95
CA PHE A 262 2.34 -12.54 -4.15
C PHE A 262 0.84 -12.31 -3.95
N ILE A 263 0.43 -11.10 -3.54
CA ILE A 263 -0.99 -10.76 -3.31
C ILE A 263 -1.78 -10.89 -4.61
N LEU A 264 -1.29 -10.34 -5.72
CA LEU A 264 -1.96 -10.44 -7.02
C LEU A 264 -2.17 -11.90 -7.42
N LYS A 265 -1.13 -12.74 -7.26
CA LYS A 265 -1.21 -14.16 -7.55
C LYS A 265 -2.24 -14.89 -6.67
N GLU A 266 -2.29 -14.58 -5.38
CA GLU A 266 -3.26 -15.17 -4.46
C GLU A 266 -4.70 -14.74 -4.75
N LEU A 267 -4.92 -13.46 -5.06
CA LEU A 267 -6.25 -12.95 -5.40
C LEU A 267 -6.74 -13.51 -6.74
N GLU A 268 -5.88 -13.61 -7.76
CA GLU A 268 -6.24 -14.16 -9.06
C GLU A 268 -6.67 -15.62 -9.01
N LYS A 269 -6.06 -16.44 -8.14
CA LYS A 269 -6.48 -17.84 -7.92
C LYS A 269 -7.94 -17.97 -7.48
N ARG A 270 -8.49 -16.92 -6.86
CA ARG A 270 -9.87 -16.90 -6.34
C ARG A 270 -10.87 -16.33 -7.36
N GLY A 271 -10.38 -15.91 -8.53
CA GLY A 271 -11.18 -15.48 -9.66
C GLY A 271 -11.09 -13.98 -9.92
N LYS A 272 -11.10 -13.61 -11.21
CA LYS A 272 -11.06 -12.21 -11.67
C LYS A 272 -12.28 -11.37 -11.25
N ASN A 273 -13.36 -12.04 -10.84
CA ASN A 273 -14.62 -11.41 -10.44
C ASN A 273 -14.72 -11.17 -8.93
N LEU A 274 -13.63 -11.36 -8.18
CA LEU A 274 -13.52 -10.93 -6.79
C LEU A 274 -13.71 -9.43 -6.63
#